data_AF-A0A9Q0R5D2-F1
#
_entry.id   AF-A0A9Q0R5D2-F1
#
_cell.length_a   1.000
_cell.length_b   1.000
_cell.length_c   1.000
_cell.angle_alpha   90.00
_cell.angle_beta   90.00
_cell.angle_gamma   90.00
#
_symmetry.space_group_name_H-M   'P 1'
#
loop_
_entity.id
_entity.type
_entity.pdbx_description
1 polymer ?
#
loop_
_entity_poly.entity_id
_entity_poly.type
_entity_poly.pdbx_seq_one_letter_code
_entity_poly.pdbx_strand_id
1 'polypeptide(L)'
;MNRLGPEFIELFIENGAFVNSRDENTPLAVFCRSKSTPRFDSIKTLIDYGGSIRSEDNKKTPLDALTDKEVMKEINEYYSIVGEFEDLLIRKELTDFVFECSDESIECHKDILRMRLGNEIFMNLNKDIFKNYTSNETQIFLRFVYCGVIQTFQDLDLLEKISKEIGLANFKEKIGKKSLLHDLNELYKDEKSKDFRIKCKNGQELKIHKIVLATRSNLFRSMFIMVKESSDSVSDYSERSIQSLNILFYWLYHDKFPDEIEVSEELYQEFLEFEDFYQLEKTSNFNSILESKKK
;
A
#
# COMPACT_ATOMS: atom_id res chain seq x y z
N MET A 1 23.85 -24.28 -12.69
CA MET A 1 23.83 -22.81 -12.85
C MET A 1 23.64 -22.20 -11.49
N ASN A 2 24.57 -21.35 -11.03
CA ASN A 2 24.37 -20.58 -9.81
C ASN A 2 23.12 -19.71 -10.02
N ARG A 3 22.09 -19.96 -9.22
CA ARG A 3 20.81 -19.26 -9.30
C ARG A 3 20.98 -17.87 -8.68
N LEU A 4 20.53 -16.84 -9.39
CA LEU A 4 20.52 -15.45 -8.92
C LEU A 4 19.77 -15.40 -7.56
N GLY A 5 20.45 -14.91 -6.54
CA GLY A 5 19.86 -14.60 -5.23
C GLY A 5 19.17 -13.23 -5.24
N PRO A 6 18.44 -12.88 -4.17
CA PRO A 6 17.86 -11.54 -4.01
C PRO A 6 18.90 -10.43 -4.19
N GLU A 7 20.14 -10.62 -3.77
CA GLU A 7 21.22 -9.62 -3.84
C GLU A 7 21.57 -9.26 -5.29
N PHE A 8 21.47 -10.22 -6.22
CA PHE A 8 21.69 -9.94 -7.64
C PHE A 8 20.49 -9.25 -8.29
N ILE A 9 19.27 -9.52 -7.82
CA ILE A 9 18.06 -8.83 -8.27
C ILE A 9 18.14 -7.36 -7.87
N GLU A 10 18.47 -7.09 -6.61
CA GLU A 10 18.71 -5.73 -6.10
C GLU A 10 19.76 -5.02 -6.93
N LEU A 11 20.94 -5.64 -7.11
CA LEU A 11 22.03 -5.07 -7.90
C LEU A 11 21.57 -4.69 -9.31
N PHE A 12 20.81 -5.54 -10.01
CA PHE A 12 20.35 -5.22 -11.37
C PHE A 12 19.35 -4.07 -11.38
N ILE A 13 18.39 -4.04 -10.45
CA ILE A 13 17.39 -2.97 -10.38
C ILE A 13 18.05 -1.64 -10.02
N GLU A 14 18.99 -1.64 -9.08
CA GLU A 14 19.80 -0.47 -8.72
C GLU A 14 20.65 0.03 -9.89
N ASN A 15 21.02 -0.85 -10.83
CA ASN A 15 21.71 -0.50 -12.08
C ASN A 15 20.76 -0.24 -13.26
N GLY A 16 19.46 -0.05 -13.00
CA GLY A 16 18.47 0.40 -14.00
C GLY A 16 17.70 -0.71 -14.72
N ALA A 17 17.81 -1.97 -14.29
CA ALA A 17 16.94 -3.02 -14.80
C ALA A 17 15.49 -2.77 -14.36
N PHE A 18 14.55 -2.77 -15.31
CA PHE A 18 13.14 -2.61 -15.00
C PHE A 18 12.53 -3.94 -14.53
N VAL A 19 11.97 -3.97 -13.31
CA VAL A 19 11.51 -5.19 -12.63
C VAL A 19 10.42 -5.96 -13.40
N ASN A 20 9.60 -5.25 -14.18
CA ASN A 20 8.54 -5.82 -15.00
C ASN A 20 8.94 -5.95 -16.48
N SER A 21 10.23 -5.87 -16.81
CA SER A 21 10.72 -6.14 -18.16
C SER A 21 10.27 -7.52 -18.61
N ARG A 22 9.70 -7.63 -19.80
CA ARG A 22 9.17 -8.88 -20.33
C ARG A 22 9.74 -9.13 -21.72
N ASP A 23 10.42 -10.26 -21.87
CA ASP A 23 10.64 -10.86 -23.18
C ASP A 23 9.43 -11.76 -23.49
N GLU A 24 9.50 -13.04 -23.14
CA GLU A 24 8.31 -13.91 -23.12
C GLU A 24 7.52 -13.80 -21.81
N ASN A 25 8.25 -13.71 -20.68
CA ASN A 25 7.71 -13.73 -19.32
C ASN A 25 8.37 -12.64 -18.46
N THR A 26 7.67 -12.12 -17.44
CA THR A 26 8.29 -11.19 -16.47
C THR A 26 9.20 -11.97 -15.51
N PRO A 27 10.23 -11.32 -14.91
CA PRO A 27 11.06 -11.94 -13.88
C PRO A 27 10.21 -12.60 -12.78
N LEU A 28 9.24 -11.88 -12.24
CA LEU A 28 8.36 -12.39 -11.18
C LEU A 28 7.63 -13.66 -11.60
N ALA A 29 7.08 -13.70 -12.81
CA ALA A 29 6.38 -14.87 -13.31
C ALA A 29 7.32 -16.07 -13.55
N VAL A 30 8.57 -15.83 -13.97
CA VAL A 30 9.60 -16.87 -14.10
C VAL A 30 9.93 -17.48 -12.74
N PHE A 31 10.08 -16.66 -11.70
CA PHE A 31 10.31 -17.14 -10.33
C PHE A 31 9.12 -17.92 -9.78
N CYS A 32 7.89 -17.46 -10.01
CA CYS A 32 6.66 -18.14 -9.60
C CYS A 32 6.45 -19.50 -10.29
N ARG A 33 6.88 -19.67 -11.54
CA ARG A 33 6.73 -20.93 -12.33
C ARG A 33 7.84 -21.97 -12.07
N SER A 34 8.86 -21.61 -11.31
CA SER A 34 10.03 -22.46 -11.12
C SER A 34 9.67 -23.73 -10.35
N LYS A 35 9.96 -24.90 -10.94
CA LYS A 35 9.73 -26.22 -10.31
C LYS A 35 10.70 -26.53 -9.16
N SER A 36 11.79 -25.78 -9.08
CA SER A 36 12.67 -25.83 -7.92
C SER A 36 12.17 -24.87 -6.88
N THR A 37 12.26 -25.24 -5.60
CA THR A 37 11.80 -24.46 -4.44
C THR A 37 11.86 -22.96 -4.73
N PRO A 38 10.69 -22.29 -4.84
CA PRO A 38 10.63 -20.86 -5.05
C PRO A 38 11.50 -20.19 -4.00
N ARG A 39 12.45 -19.37 -4.42
CA ARG A 39 13.16 -18.53 -3.46
C ARG A 39 12.19 -17.43 -3.08
N PHE A 40 11.45 -17.66 -2.00
CA PHE A 40 10.53 -16.69 -1.43
C PHE A 40 11.22 -15.32 -1.33
N ASP A 41 12.47 -15.27 -0.88
CA ASP A 41 13.28 -14.04 -0.82
C ASP A 41 13.41 -13.32 -2.17
N SER A 42 13.60 -14.05 -3.28
CA SER A 42 13.69 -13.45 -4.61
C SER A 42 12.33 -12.94 -5.10
N ILE A 43 11.25 -13.67 -4.85
CA ILE A 43 9.89 -13.23 -5.16
C ILE A 43 9.55 -11.96 -4.37
N LYS A 44 9.82 -11.99 -3.06
CA LYS A 44 9.66 -10.87 -2.13
C LYS A 44 10.42 -9.65 -2.61
N THR A 45 11.70 -9.82 -2.97
CA THR A 45 12.54 -8.75 -3.53
C THR A 45 11.91 -8.17 -4.80
N LEU A 46 11.48 -9.00 -5.74
CA LEU A 46 10.83 -8.49 -6.97
C LEU A 46 9.56 -7.69 -6.66
N ILE A 47 8.71 -8.16 -5.73
CA ILE A 47 7.51 -7.42 -5.31
C ILE A 47 7.88 -6.10 -4.62
N ASP A 48 8.94 -6.09 -3.80
CA ASP A 48 9.43 -4.89 -3.13
C ASP A 48 9.78 -3.76 -4.08
N TYR A 49 10.36 -4.12 -5.22
CA TYR A 49 10.74 -3.20 -6.28
C TYR A 49 9.62 -2.97 -7.32
N GLY A 50 8.40 -3.47 -7.09
CA GLY A 50 7.22 -3.18 -7.93
C GLY A 50 6.84 -4.28 -8.92
N GLY A 51 7.36 -5.50 -8.75
CA GLY A 51 6.96 -6.68 -9.51
C GLY A 51 5.46 -6.92 -9.41
N SER A 52 4.74 -6.87 -10.53
CA SER A 52 3.28 -6.98 -10.53
C SER A 52 2.83 -8.44 -10.47
N ILE A 53 2.25 -8.86 -9.33
CA ILE A 53 1.69 -10.22 -9.15
C ILE A 53 0.41 -10.47 -9.96
N ARG A 54 -0.29 -9.42 -10.38
CA ARG A 54 -1.59 -9.46 -11.06
C ARG A 54 -1.51 -9.16 -12.55
N SER A 55 -0.33 -8.76 -13.07
CA SER A 55 -0.17 -8.53 -14.51
C SER A 55 -0.20 -9.86 -15.25
N GLU A 56 -1.07 -9.97 -16.25
CA GLU A 56 -1.17 -11.18 -17.07
C GLU A 56 0.14 -11.43 -17.83
N ASP A 57 0.69 -12.61 -17.64
CA ASP A 57 1.86 -13.09 -18.35
C ASP A 57 1.53 -14.45 -19.01
N ASN A 58 1.40 -14.43 -20.34
CA ASN A 58 1.02 -15.60 -21.14
C ASN A 58 -0.29 -16.26 -20.65
N LYS A 59 -1.37 -15.45 -20.53
CA LYS A 59 -2.71 -15.88 -20.06
C LYS A 59 -2.78 -16.32 -18.60
N LYS A 60 -1.73 -16.08 -17.83
CA LYS A 60 -1.68 -16.38 -16.39
C LYS A 60 -0.97 -15.25 -15.66
N THR A 61 -1.50 -14.79 -14.55
CA THR A 61 -0.75 -13.89 -13.67
C THR A 61 0.36 -14.67 -12.94
N PRO A 62 1.41 -14.00 -12.42
CA PRO A 62 2.33 -14.63 -11.49
C PRO A 62 1.62 -15.32 -10.31
N LEU A 63 0.50 -14.75 -9.86
CA LEU A 63 -0.36 -15.35 -8.85
C LEU A 63 -0.99 -16.68 -9.31
N ASP A 64 -1.53 -16.73 -10.53
CA ASP A 64 -2.12 -17.97 -11.12
C ASP A 64 -1.08 -19.08 -11.36
N ALA A 65 0.20 -18.70 -11.47
CA ALA A 65 1.29 -19.63 -11.72
C ALA A 65 1.82 -20.29 -10.44
N LEU A 66 1.57 -19.70 -9.27
CA LEU A 66 2.00 -20.25 -7.99
C LEU A 66 1.10 -21.42 -7.59
N THR A 67 1.66 -22.62 -7.56
CA THR A 67 0.94 -23.82 -7.14
C THR A 67 1.13 -24.13 -5.65
N ASP A 68 2.14 -23.54 -5.03
CA ASP A 68 2.47 -23.75 -3.63
C ASP A 68 1.60 -22.85 -2.73
N LYS A 69 0.75 -23.47 -1.91
CA LYS A 69 -0.19 -22.77 -1.05
C LYS A 69 0.48 -21.98 0.07
N GLU A 70 1.63 -22.45 0.56
CA GLU A 70 2.37 -21.80 1.63
C GLU A 70 3.02 -20.53 1.09
N VAL A 71 3.70 -20.63 -0.06
CA VAL A 71 4.28 -19.47 -0.76
C VAL A 71 3.20 -18.47 -1.18
N MET A 72 2.03 -18.94 -1.64
CA MET A 72 0.90 -18.06 -1.96
C MET A 72 0.38 -17.31 -0.73
N LYS A 73 0.27 -17.99 0.42
CA LYS A 73 -0.13 -17.36 1.68
C LYS A 73 0.86 -16.24 2.03
N GLU A 74 2.16 -16.55 2.02
CA GLU A 74 3.20 -15.57 2.33
C GLU A 74 3.21 -14.39 1.35
N ILE A 75 3.02 -14.61 0.05
CA ILE A 75 2.95 -13.54 -0.95
C ILE A 75 1.71 -12.66 -0.77
N ASN A 76 0.56 -13.24 -0.43
CA ASN A 76 -0.65 -12.48 -0.17
C ASN A 76 -0.52 -11.64 1.11
N GLU A 77 0.04 -12.22 2.18
CA GLU A 77 0.41 -11.48 3.39
C GLU A 77 1.41 -10.38 3.05
N TYR A 78 2.30 -10.62 2.08
CA TYR A 78 3.27 -9.65 1.62
C TYR A 78 2.68 -8.52 0.76
N TYR A 79 1.66 -8.78 -0.03
CA TYR A 79 1.09 -7.79 -0.95
C TYR A 79 -0.06 -6.97 -0.34
N SER A 80 -0.44 -7.27 0.91
CA SER A 80 -1.64 -6.75 1.57
C SER A 80 -1.83 -5.24 1.39
N ILE A 81 -0.83 -4.46 1.77
CA ILE A 81 -0.93 -3.00 1.79
C ILE A 81 -0.95 -2.40 0.38
N VAL A 82 -0.20 -2.95 -0.56
CA VAL A 82 -0.22 -2.49 -1.96
C VAL A 82 -1.60 -2.72 -2.58
N GLY A 83 -2.18 -3.90 -2.32
CA GLY A 83 -3.52 -4.26 -2.77
C GLY A 83 -4.60 -3.37 -2.16
N GLU A 84 -4.51 -3.07 -0.86
CA GLU A 84 -5.53 -2.27 -0.18
C GLU A 84 -5.55 -0.80 -0.65
N PHE A 85 -4.38 -0.21 -0.93
CA PHE A 85 -4.32 1.12 -1.55
C PHE A 85 -4.75 1.10 -3.01
N GLU A 86 -4.46 0.03 -3.77
CA GLU A 86 -5.02 -0.16 -5.11
C GLU A 86 -6.57 -0.24 -5.07
N ASP A 87 -7.12 -0.99 -4.12
CA ASP A 87 -8.56 -1.13 -3.95
C ASP A 87 -9.22 0.19 -3.52
N LEU A 88 -8.54 1.05 -2.75
CA LEU A 88 -9.03 2.40 -2.42
C LEU A 88 -9.21 3.24 -3.69
N LEU A 89 -8.24 3.19 -4.63
CA LEU A 89 -8.34 3.89 -5.92
C LEU A 89 -9.54 3.39 -6.74
N ILE A 90 -9.77 2.08 -6.76
CA ILE A 90 -10.86 1.45 -7.52
C ILE A 90 -12.23 1.81 -6.94
N ARG A 91 -12.35 1.82 -5.61
CA ARG A 91 -13.62 2.08 -4.91
C ARG A 91 -14.12 3.51 -5.08
N LYS A 92 -13.21 4.50 -5.21
CA LYS A 92 -13.54 5.94 -5.31
C LYS A 92 -14.42 6.45 -4.17
N GLU A 93 -14.34 5.83 -3.00
CA GLU A 93 -15.04 6.28 -1.79
C GLU A 93 -14.20 7.34 -1.09
N LEU A 94 -14.81 8.37 -0.50
CA LEU A 94 -14.11 9.44 0.24
C LEU A 94 -13.12 10.25 -0.63
N THR A 95 -13.38 10.33 -1.94
CA THR A 95 -12.61 11.16 -2.87
C THR A 95 -12.86 12.65 -2.60
N ASP A 96 -11.81 13.45 -2.63
CA ASP A 96 -11.86 14.88 -2.34
C ASP A 96 -11.05 15.74 -3.33
N PHE A 97 -10.55 15.11 -4.40
CA PHE A 97 -9.79 15.73 -5.46
C PHE A 97 -10.19 15.19 -6.82
N VAL A 98 -10.12 16.03 -7.86
CA VAL A 98 -10.48 15.67 -9.23
C VAL A 98 -9.40 16.14 -10.19
N PHE A 99 -9.02 15.28 -11.13
CA PHE A 99 -8.28 15.63 -12.35
C PHE A 99 -9.26 15.73 -13.52
N GLU A 100 -9.15 16.79 -14.30
CA GLU A 100 -9.88 16.94 -15.56
C GLU A 100 -8.99 16.40 -16.69
N CYS A 101 -9.39 15.29 -17.30
CA CYS A 101 -8.66 14.69 -18.43
C CYS A 101 -9.24 15.16 -19.77
N SER A 102 -8.63 14.72 -20.87
CA SER A 102 -9.06 15.07 -22.23
C SER A 102 -10.44 14.50 -22.61
N ASP A 103 -10.87 13.43 -21.95
CA ASP A 103 -12.07 12.65 -22.23
C ASP A 103 -13.06 12.59 -21.06
N GLU A 104 -12.60 12.43 -19.82
CA GLU A 104 -13.45 12.45 -18.62
C GLU A 104 -12.71 12.90 -17.35
N SER A 105 -13.43 13.21 -16.29
CA SER A 105 -12.84 13.54 -14.99
C SER A 105 -12.52 12.30 -14.16
N ILE A 106 -11.41 12.30 -13.43
CA ILE A 106 -11.08 11.24 -12.46
C ILE A 106 -10.98 11.79 -11.05
N GLU A 107 -11.77 11.20 -10.16
CA GLU A 107 -11.72 11.47 -8.73
C GLU A 107 -10.61 10.67 -8.03
N CYS A 108 -9.98 11.28 -7.03
CA CYS A 108 -8.94 10.70 -6.20
C CYS A 108 -8.85 11.42 -4.84
N HIS A 109 -7.80 11.13 -4.06
CA HIS A 109 -7.67 11.57 -2.68
C HIS A 109 -6.44 12.49 -2.51
N LYS A 110 -6.64 13.69 -1.95
CA LYS A 110 -5.57 14.67 -1.70
C LYS A 110 -4.46 14.10 -0.83
N ASP A 111 -4.82 13.37 0.21
CA ASP A 111 -3.84 12.89 1.18
C ASP A 111 -2.92 11.82 0.59
N ILE A 112 -3.43 11.00 -0.33
CA ILE A 112 -2.58 10.07 -1.10
C ILE A 112 -1.62 10.83 -2.01
N LEU A 113 -2.11 11.85 -2.73
CA LEU A 113 -1.26 12.68 -3.58
C LEU A 113 -0.19 13.42 -2.75
N ARG A 114 -0.55 14.02 -1.62
CA ARG A 114 0.39 14.69 -0.71
C ARG A 114 1.45 13.75 -0.16
N MET A 115 1.04 12.58 0.32
CA MET A 115 1.94 11.57 0.87
C MET A 115 2.96 11.13 -0.18
N ARG A 116 2.49 10.87 -1.41
CA ARG A 116 3.28 10.19 -2.44
C ARG A 116 4.09 11.15 -3.30
N LEU A 117 3.54 12.32 -3.63
CA LEU A 117 4.24 13.36 -4.39
C LEU A 117 5.08 14.28 -3.48
N GLY A 118 4.76 14.35 -2.19
CA GLY A 118 5.30 15.36 -1.28
C GLY A 118 4.50 16.65 -1.30
N ASN A 119 4.47 17.34 -0.16
CA ASN A 119 3.62 18.51 0.05
C ASN A 119 3.94 19.67 -0.91
N GLU A 120 5.21 19.91 -1.22
CA GLU A 120 5.63 21.00 -2.12
C GLU A 120 5.11 20.78 -3.54
N ILE A 121 5.30 19.58 -4.10
CA ILE A 121 4.81 19.24 -5.44
C ILE A 121 3.28 19.30 -5.47
N PHE A 122 2.61 18.72 -4.48
CA PHE A 122 1.15 18.73 -4.43
C PHE A 122 0.56 20.14 -4.38
N MET A 123 1.12 21.03 -3.55
CA MET A 123 0.63 22.41 -3.42
C MET A 123 0.84 23.25 -4.68
N ASN A 124 1.84 22.91 -5.50
CA ASN A 124 2.13 23.58 -6.77
C ASN A 124 1.65 22.80 -8.00
N LEU A 125 0.86 21.74 -7.79
CA LEU A 125 0.44 20.85 -8.88
C LEU A 125 -0.47 21.61 -9.86
N ASN A 126 0.05 21.88 -11.06
CA ASN A 126 -0.75 22.39 -12.16
C ASN A 126 -1.67 21.29 -12.70
N LYS A 127 -2.91 21.25 -12.24
CA LYS A 127 -3.88 20.21 -12.66
C LYS A 127 -4.23 20.28 -14.15
N ASP A 128 -4.05 21.43 -14.80
CA ASP A 128 -4.43 21.60 -16.21
C ASP A 128 -3.56 20.76 -17.16
N ILE A 129 -2.38 20.30 -16.73
CA ILE A 129 -1.58 19.39 -17.55
C ILE A 129 -2.35 18.10 -17.88
N PHE A 130 -3.20 17.63 -16.95
CA PHE A 130 -3.94 16.36 -17.10
C PHE A 130 -5.01 16.44 -18.19
N LYS A 131 -5.41 17.64 -18.62
CA LYS A 131 -6.29 17.84 -19.80
C LYS A 131 -5.66 17.38 -21.11
N ASN A 132 -4.33 17.18 -21.13
CA ASN A 132 -3.60 16.65 -22.28
C ASN A 132 -3.47 15.12 -22.26
N TYR A 133 -3.98 14.46 -21.23
CA TYR A 133 -3.92 13.02 -21.04
C TYR A 133 -5.33 12.45 -21.06
N THR A 134 -5.47 11.20 -21.48
CA THR A 134 -6.72 10.44 -21.35
C THR A 134 -6.95 10.04 -19.89
N SER A 135 -8.17 9.66 -19.57
CA SER A 135 -8.52 9.14 -18.26
C SER A 135 -7.74 7.86 -17.98
N ASN A 136 -7.55 6.99 -18.97
CA ASN A 136 -6.75 5.78 -18.83
C ASN A 136 -5.28 6.08 -18.47
N GLU A 137 -4.64 7.04 -19.16
CA GLU A 137 -3.27 7.47 -18.83
C GLU A 137 -3.18 8.07 -17.42
N THR A 138 -4.18 8.85 -17.03
CA THR A 138 -4.27 9.43 -15.69
C THR A 138 -4.50 8.35 -14.62
N GLN A 139 -5.26 7.29 -14.92
CA GLN A 139 -5.42 6.13 -14.03
C GLN A 139 -4.11 5.37 -13.85
N ILE A 140 -3.29 5.23 -14.90
CA ILE A 140 -1.93 4.65 -14.78
C ILE A 140 -1.07 5.48 -13.82
N PHE A 141 -1.10 6.81 -13.97
CA PHE A 141 -0.43 7.72 -13.03
C PHE A 141 -0.94 7.57 -11.60
N LEU A 142 -2.25 7.58 -11.40
CA LEU A 142 -2.84 7.43 -10.07
C LEU A 142 -2.50 6.07 -9.46
N ARG A 143 -2.52 4.98 -10.21
CA ARG A 143 -2.12 3.68 -9.70
C ARG A 143 -0.67 3.67 -9.23
N PHE A 144 0.24 4.27 -10.00
CA PHE A 144 1.62 4.47 -9.57
C PHE A 144 1.70 5.29 -8.26
N VAL A 145 0.94 6.38 -8.15
CA VAL A 145 0.88 7.19 -6.93
C VAL A 145 0.38 6.33 -5.76
N TYR A 146 -0.75 5.64 -5.90
CA TYR A 146 -1.40 4.92 -4.81
C TYR A 146 -0.60 3.74 -4.30
N CYS A 147 -0.03 2.93 -5.19
CA CYS A 147 0.54 1.64 -4.81
C CYS A 147 1.95 1.38 -5.37
N GLY A 148 2.52 2.32 -6.14
CA GLY A 148 3.87 2.19 -6.68
C GLY A 148 4.00 1.11 -7.76
N VAL A 149 2.88 0.59 -8.28
CA VAL A 149 2.87 -0.51 -9.27
C VAL A 149 2.86 0.06 -10.69
N ILE A 150 3.72 -0.48 -11.54
CA ILE A 150 3.79 -0.17 -12.98
C ILE A 150 3.59 -1.49 -13.75
N GLN A 151 2.69 -1.53 -14.73
CA GLN A 151 2.39 -2.80 -15.41
C GLN A 151 3.29 -3.06 -16.61
N THR A 152 3.57 -2.03 -17.41
CA THR A 152 4.28 -2.16 -18.69
C THR A 152 5.45 -1.17 -18.82
N PHE A 153 6.31 -1.37 -19.84
CA PHE A 153 7.36 -0.41 -20.17
C PHE A 153 6.78 0.88 -20.74
N GLN A 154 5.69 0.82 -21.50
CA GLN A 154 4.98 1.99 -22.02
C GLN A 154 4.41 2.85 -20.89
N ASP A 155 3.93 2.22 -19.81
CA ASP A 155 3.51 2.94 -18.61
C ASP A 155 4.69 3.70 -18.00
N LEU A 156 5.90 3.12 -18.00
CA LEU A 156 7.09 3.77 -17.47
C LEU A 156 7.43 5.04 -18.27
N ASP A 157 7.38 4.99 -19.60
CA ASP A 157 7.61 6.15 -20.47
C ASP A 157 6.57 7.25 -20.23
N LEU A 158 5.30 6.86 -20.10
CA LEU A 158 4.20 7.76 -19.76
C LEU A 158 4.42 8.42 -18.40
N LEU A 159 4.76 7.64 -17.37
CA LEU A 159 5.02 8.11 -16.02
C LEU A 159 6.24 9.03 -15.97
N GLU A 160 7.29 8.75 -16.73
CA GLU A 160 8.47 9.63 -16.83
C GLU A 160 8.07 10.99 -17.43
N LYS A 161 7.23 10.99 -18.46
CA LYS A 161 6.68 12.22 -19.05
C LYS A 161 5.84 13.01 -18.04
N ILE A 162 4.83 12.39 -17.43
CA ILE A 162 3.95 13.05 -16.44
C ILE A 162 4.78 13.56 -15.25
N SER A 163 5.68 12.73 -14.72
CA SER A 163 6.54 13.07 -13.57
C SER A 163 7.40 14.30 -13.86
N LYS A 164 7.96 14.40 -15.06
CA LYS A 164 8.71 15.59 -15.49
C LYS A 164 7.82 16.84 -15.55
N GLU A 165 6.60 16.73 -16.06
CA GLU A 165 5.66 17.86 -16.15
C GLU A 165 5.19 18.36 -14.78
N ILE A 166 5.04 17.46 -13.79
CA ILE A 166 4.70 17.83 -12.39
C ILE A 166 5.91 18.16 -11.51
N GLY A 167 7.13 17.96 -12.00
CA GLY A 167 8.37 18.19 -11.24
C GLY A 167 8.77 17.08 -10.26
N LEU A 168 8.24 15.86 -10.40
CA LEU A 168 8.61 14.69 -9.59
C LEU A 168 9.88 14.02 -10.15
N ALA A 169 11.04 14.56 -9.81
CA ALA A 169 12.32 14.08 -10.33
C ALA A 169 12.67 12.63 -9.93
N ASN A 170 12.26 12.21 -8.73
CA ASN A 170 12.62 10.91 -8.15
C ASN A 170 11.50 9.86 -8.27
N PHE A 171 10.65 9.94 -9.30
CA PHE A 171 9.50 9.03 -9.42
C PHE A 171 9.88 7.54 -9.45
N LYS A 172 11.08 7.19 -9.96
CA LYS A 172 11.58 5.80 -9.96
C LYS A 172 11.79 5.25 -8.55
N GLU A 173 12.18 6.10 -7.59
CA GLU A 173 12.30 5.74 -6.17
C GLU A 173 10.93 5.55 -5.51
N LYS A 174 9.86 6.01 -6.15
CA LYS A 174 8.47 5.84 -5.70
C LYS A 174 7.88 4.48 -6.12
N ILE A 175 8.59 3.67 -6.90
CA ILE A 175 8.10 2.37 -7.38
C ILE A 175 8.20 1.31 -6.25
N GLY A 176 7.17 0.47 -6.16
CA GLY A 176 7.16 -0.73 -5.32
C GLY A 176 6.71 -0.55 -3.88
N LYS A 177 6.46 -1.69 -3.21
CA LYS A 177 5.96 -1.77 -1.83
C LYS A 177 6.88 -1.04 -0.85
N LYS A 178 8.19 -1.23 -0.99
CA LYS A 178 9.19 -0.66 -0.09
C LYS A 178 9.07 0.87 -0.01
N SER A 179 8.84 1.51 -1.15
CA SER A 179 8.66 2.95 -1.22
C SER A 179 7.32 3.42 -0.63
N LEU A 180 6.24 2.69 -0.90
CA LEU A 180 4.93 2.98 -0.28
C LEU A 180 5.01 2.91 1.25
N LEU A 181 5.65 1.86 1.80
CA LEU A 181 5.85 1.72 3.24
C LEU A 181 6.73 2.81 3.83
N HIS A 182 7.75 3.27 3.10
CA HIS A 182 8.57 4.40 3.51
C HIS A 182 7.72 5.66 3.67
N ASP A 183 6.94 6.01 2.64
CA ASP A 183 6.07 7.19 2.68
C ASP A 183 4.98 7.09 3.76
N LEU A 184 4.42 5.90 3.99
CA LEU A 184 3.46 5.66 5.08
C LEU A 184 4.10 5.85 6.45
N ASN A 185 5.33 5.37 6.66
CA ASN A 185 6.05 5.59 7.90
C ASN A 185 6.37 7.08 8.12
N GLU A 186 6.71 7.84 7.07
CA GLU A 186 6.86 9.30 7.19
C GLU A 186 5.53 9.98 7.51
N LEU A 187 4.42 9.55 6.90
CA LEU A 187 3.08 10.01 7.24
C LEU A 187 2.71 9.68 8.70
N TYR A 188 3.04 8.49 9.20
CA TYR A 188 2.79 8.09 10.59
C TYR A 188 3.44 9.04 11.61
N LYS A 189 4.66 9.50 11.31
CA LYS A 189 5.45 10.44 12.13
C LYS A 189 4.94 11.88 12.04
N ASP A 190 4.21 12.24 10.98
CA ASP A 190 3.67 13.59 10.82
C ASP A 190 2.45 13.80 11.73
N GLU A 191 2.70 14.31 12.93
CA GLU A 191 1.65 14.67 13.89
C GLU A 191 0.77 15.84 13.43
N LYS A 192 1.23 16.65 12.47
CA LYS A 192 0.51 17.85 12.03
C LYS A 192 -0.56 17.52 10.99
N SER A 193 -0.33 16.52 10.15
CA SER A 193 -1.27 16.11 9.10
C SER A 193 -2.38 15.19 9.60
N LYS A 194 -2.30 14.65 10.83
CA LYS A 194 -3.34 13.79 11.40
C LYS A 194 -4.66 14.54 11.55
N ASP A 195 -5.67 14.10 10.81
CA ASP A 195 -6.95 14.77 10.59
C ASP A 195 -8.13 14.09 11.33
N PHE A 196 -7.85 13.04 12.10
CA PHE A 196 -8.85 12.34 12.89
C PHE A 196 -8.39 12.02 14.31
N ARG A 197 -9.35 11.93 15.23
CA ARG A 197 -9.10 11.60 16.65
C ARG A 197 -10.00 10.48 17.15
N ILE A 198 -9.41 9.53 17.85
CA ILE A 198 -10.13 8.47 18.55
C ILE A 198 -10.09 8.78 20.05
N LYS A 199 -11.27 9.01 20.64
CA LYS A 199 -11.44 9.35 22.05
C LYS A 199 -11.53 8.07 22.88
N CYS A 200 -10.47 7.79 23.63
CA CYS A 200 -10.38 6.64 24.50
C CYS A 200 -11.23 6.83 25.76
N LYS A 201 -11.63 5.73 26.40
CA LYS A 201 -12.48 5.74 27.60
C LYS A 201 -11.94 6.52 28.78
N ASN A 202 -10.61 6.56 28.93
CA ASN A 202 -9.95 7.31 29.99
C ASN A 202 -9.84 8.82 29.69
N GLY A 203 -10.46 9.29 28.60
CA GLY A 203 -10.45 10.69 28.18
C GLY A 203 -9.24 11.10 27.34
N GLN A 204 -8.29 10.19 27.08
CA GLN A 204 -7.20 10.47 26.15
C GLN A 204 -7.69 10.46 24.70
N GLU A 205 -7.03 11.23 23.84
CA GLU A 205 -7.30 11.26 22.41
C GLU A 205 -6.08 10.80 21.62
N LEU A 206 -6.27 9.82 20.75
CA LEU A 206 -5.24 9.36 19.82
C LEU A 206 -5.49 9.96 18.44
N LYS A 207 -4.46 10.54 17.83
CA LYS A 207 -4.53 11.15 16.50
C LYS A 207 -4.15 10.14 15.43
N ILE A 208 -4.82 10.18 14.29
CA ILE A 208 -4.57 9.29 13.15
C ILE A 208 -5.12 9.90 11.84
N HIS A 209 -4.61 9.45 10.69
CA HIS A 209 -5.11 9.86 9.37
C HIS A 209 -6.38 9.08 8.99
N LYS A 210 -7.46 9.78 8.61
CA LYS A 210 -8.71 9.18 8.11
C LYS A 210 -8.44 8.24 6.94
N ILE A 211 -7.58 8.65 6.02
CA ILE A 211 -7.31 7.89 4.80
C ILE A 211 -6.70 6.51 5.12
N VAL A 212 -5.82 6.43 6.12
CA VAL A 212 -5.21 5.16 6.52
C VAL A 212 -6.22 4.26 7.22
N LEU A 213 -7.06 4.82 8.11
CA LEU A 213 -8.18 4.09 8.71
C LEU A 213 -9.15 3.54 7.65
N ALA A 214 -9.57 4.39 6.71
CA ALA A 214 -10.51 4.02 5.65
C ALA A 214 -9.95 2.95 4.71
N THR A 215 -8.64 3.02 4.42
CA THR A 215 -7.97 2.05 3.56
C THR A 215 -7.89 0.68 4.24
N ARG A 216 -7.49 0.66 5.51
CA ARG A 216 -7.06 -0.56 6.21
C ARG A 216 -8.14 -1.19 7.12
N SER A 217 -9.29 -0.53 7.31
CA SER A 217 -10.39 -0.99 8.17
C SER A 217 -11.76 -0.70 7.56
N ASN A 218 -12.54 -1.75 7.31
CA ASN A 218 -13.90 -1.62 6.81
C ASN A 218 -14.85 -0.97 7.81
N LEU A 219 -14.61 -1.15 9.12
CA LEU A 219 -15.39 -0.49 10.16
C LEU A 219 -15.28 1.03 10.03
N PHE A 220 -14.05 1.56 10.03
CA PHE A 220 -13.83 3.00 9.96
C PHE A 220 -14.24 3.57 8.60
N ARG A 221 -13.97 2.85 7.51
CA ARG A 221 -14.45 3.25 6.18
C ARG A 221 -15.96 3.38 6.12
N SER A 222 -16.69 2.36 6.56
CA SER A 222 -18.16 2.37 6.60
C SER A 222 -18.66 3.51 7.49
N MET A 223 -18.01 3.74 8.62
CA MET A 223 -18.32 4.86 9.52
C MET A 223 -18.16 6.21 8.80
N PHE A 224 -17.06 6.46 8.09
CA PHE A 224 -16.84 7.73 7.38
C PHE A 224 -17.83 7.96 6.23
N ILE A 225 -18.23 6.89 5.53
CA ILE A 225 -19.22 6.97 4.45
C ILE A 225 -20.61 7.27 5.02
N MET A 226 -21.00 6.63 6.12
CA MET A 226 -22.33 6.79 6.73
C MET A 226 -22.47 8.10 7.51
N VAL A 227 -21.45 8.43 8.32
CA VAL A 227 -21.39 9.63 9.14
C VAL A 227 -20.69 10.70 8.31
N LYS A 228 -21.45 11.34 7.41
CA LYS A 228 -20.97 12.41 6.50
C LYS A 228 -19.88 13.27 7.17
N GLU A 229 -18.71 13.29 6.52
CA GLU A 229 -17.36 13.83 6.83
C GLU A 229 -17.10 14.90 7.91
N SER A 230 -18.10 15.59 8.48
CA SER A 230 -17.87 16.76 9.32
C SER A 230 -17.30 16.45 10.70
N SER A 231 -17.36 15.20 11.16
CA SER A 231 -16.71 14.84 12.44
C SER A 231 -15.21 14.59 12.23
N ASP A 232 -14.40 15.20 13.09
CA ASP A 232 -12.96 14.98 13.18
C ASP A 232 -12.60 14.03 14.34
N SER A 233 -13.62 13.42 14.98
CA SER A 233 -13.40 12.45 16.05
C SER A 233 -14.50 11.41 16.21
N VAL A 234 -14.16 10.29 16.84
CA VAL A 234 -15.10 9.24 17.30
C VAL A 234 -14.69 8.71 18.66
N SER A 235 -15.64 8.29 19.48
CA SER A 235 -15.35 7.56 20.72
C SER A 235 -14.98 6.11 20.43
N ASP A 236 -13.95 5.61 21.10
CA ASP A 236 -13.62 4.20 21.07
C ASP A 236 -14.52 3.40 22.02
N TYR A 237 -15.20 2.41 21.46
CA TYR A 237 -16.08 1.49 22.17
C TYR A 237 -15.50 0.06 22.24
N SER A 238 -14.25 -0.13 21.82
CA SER A 238 -13.61 -1.45 21.79
C SER A 238 -13.28 -2.03 23.17
N GLU A 239 -13.35 -1.22 24.24
CA GLU A 239 -12.90 -1.54 25.60
C GLU A 239 -11.39 -1.79 25.72
N ARG A 240 -10.61 -1.54 24.67
CA ARG A 240 -9.17 -1.88 24.62
C ARG A 240 -8.33 -0.81 25.29
N SER A 241 -7.16 -1.21 25.76
CA SER A 241 -6.17 -0.29 26.31
C SER A 241 -5.58 0.59 25.19
N ILE A 242 -5.07 1.76 25.60
CA ILE A 242 -4.36 2.67 24.70
C ILE A 242 -3.12 2.03 24.10
N GLN A 243 -2.46 1.13 24.84
CA GLN A 243 -1.30 0.40 24.33
C GLN A 243 -1.71 -0.45 23.12
N SER A 244 -2.81 -1.20 23.23
CA SER A 244 -3.33 -2.03 22.15
C SER A 244 -3.76 -1.21 20.94
N LEU A 245 -4.41 -0.06 21.14
CA LEU A 245 -4.79 0.87 20.07
C LEU A 245 -3.57 1.46 19.35
N ASN A 246 -2.53 1.85 20.09
CA ASN A 246 -1.30 2.35 19.50
C ASN A 246 -0.60 1.28 18.65
N ILE A 247 -0.65 0.01 19.06
CA ILE A 247 -0.10 -1.11 18.29
C ILE A 247 -0.93 -1.37 17.04
N LEU A 248 -2.26 -1.32 17.13
CA LEU A 248 -3.13 -1.36 15.95
C LEU A 248 -2.76 -0.25 14.98
N PHE A 249 -2.68 1.00 15.46
CA PHE A 249 -2.35 2.13 14.60
C PHE A 249 -0.97 1.97 13.99
N TYR A 250 0.03 1.54 14.75
CA TYR A 250 1.33 1.23 14.18
C TYR A 250 1.22 0.19 13.04
N TRP A 251 0.48 -0.90 13.26
CA TRP A 251 0.27 -1.93 12.24
C TRP A 251 -0.39 -1.38 10.97
N LEU A 252 -1.38 -0.48 11.07
CA LEU A 252 -2.08 0.08 9.91
C LEU A 252 -1.14 0.84 8.94
N TYR A 253 -0.01 1.38 9.42
CA TYR A 253 0.96 2.08 8.58
C TYR A 253 2.14 1.20 8.14
N HIS A 254 2.46 0.16 8.92
CA HIS A 254 3.72 -0.57 8.75
C HIS A 254 3.55 -2.03 8.32
N ASP A 255 2.34 -2.59 8.43
CA ASP A 255 2.05 -4.01 8.15
C ASP A 255 2.91 -4.97 9.01
N LYS A 256 3.34 -4.50 10.19
CA LYS A 256 4.12 -5.24 11.17
C LYS A 256 3.88 -4.72 12.59
N PHE A 257 4.24 -5.52 13.58
CA PHE A 257 4.30 -5.09 14.98
C PHE A 257 5.58 -4.27 15.23
N PRO A 258 5.59 -3.37 16.23
CA PRO A 258 6.81 -2.68 16.65
C PRO A 258 7.92 -3.69 17.02
N ASP A 259 9.17 -3.40 16.64
CA ASP A 259 10.25 -4.38 16.75
C ASP A 259 10.54 -4.77 18.22
N GLU A 260 10.40 -3.82 19.15
CA GLU A 260 10.69 -3.98 20.58
C GLU A 260 9.48 -4.36 21.44
N ILE A 261 8.32 -4.68 20.84
CA ILE A 261 7.13 -5.01 21.63
C ILE A 261 7.24 -6.41 22.25
N GLU A 262 7.04 -6.47 23.57
CA GLU A 262 6.76 -7.71 24.29
C GLU A 262 5.24 -7.86 24.45
N VAL A 263 4.67 -8.91 23.86
CA VAL A 263 3.23 -9.18 23.93
C VAL A 263 2.96 -10.03 25.17
N SER A 264 2.50 -9.40 26.26
CA SER A 264 2.04 -10.13 27.44
C SER A 264 0.76 -10.91 27.16
N GLU A 265 0.38 -11.84 28.04
CA GLU A 265 -0.88 -12.57 27.88
C GLU A 265 -2.08 -11.62 27.90
N GLU A 266 -2.08 -10.60 28.77
CA GLU A 266 -3.15 -9.59 28.82
C GLU A 266 -3.26 -8.83 27.49
N LEU A 267 -2.12 -8.42 26.94
CA LEU A 267 -2.07 -7.70 25.66
C LEU A 267 -2.49 -8.61 24.50
N TYR A 268 -2.12 -9.89 24.54
CA TYR A 268 -2.55 -10.91 23.58
C TYR A 268 -4.07 -11.10 23.62
N GLN A 269 -4.67 -11.20 24.80
CA GLN A 269 -6.13 -11.27 24.97
C GLN A 269 -6.82 -10.01 24.42
N GLU A 270 -6.20 -8.84 24.63
CA GLU A 270 -6.62 -7.59 24.00
C GLU A 270 -6.36 -7.51 22.49
N PHE A 271 -5.79 -8.53 21.85
CA PHE A 271 -5.67 -8.60 20.40
C PHE A 271 -6.56 -9.65 19.77
N LEU A 272 -7.07 -10.60 20.58
CA LEU A 272 -8.13 -11.49 20.14
C LEU A 272 -9.29 -10.65 19.61
N GLU A 273 -9.74 -10.98 18.40
CA GLU A 273 -10.83 -10.29 17.69
C GLU A 273 -10.48 -8.90 17.15
N PHE A 274 -9.20 -8.45 17.11
CA PHE A 274 -8.86 -7.16 16.46
C PHE A 274 -9.26 -7.13 15.00
N GLU A 275 -8.88 -8.15 14.24
CA GLU A 275 -9.23 -8.27 12.83
C GLU A 275 -10.74 -8.22 12.62
N ASP A 276 -11.51 -8.93 13.45
CA ASP A 276 -12.97 -9.01 13.34
C ASP A 276 -13.66 -7.71 13.78
N PHE A 277 -13.30 -7.17 14.95
CA PHE A 277 -13.90 -5.97 15.51
C PHE A 277 -13.65 -4.76 14.63
N TYR A 278 -12.38 -4.51 14.28
CA TYR A 278 -12.01 -3.40 13.42
C TYR A 278 -12.25 -3.71 11.94
N GLN A 279 -12.69 -4.92 11.60
CA GLN A 279 -12.90 -5.38 10.24
C GLN A 279 -11.70 -5.03 9.37
N LEU A 280 -10.51 -5.42 9.84
CA LEU A 280 -9.28 -5.23 9.08
C LEU A 280 -9.44 -5.95 7.74
N GLU A 281 -8.87 -5.36 6.68
CA GLU A 281 -9.02 -5.92 5.34
C GLU A 281 -8.56 -7.38 5.30
N LYS A 282 -9.17 -8.19 4.43
CA LYS A 282 -8.95 -9.66 4.40
C LYS A 282 -7.51 -10.08 4.12
N THR A 283 -6.72 -9.15 3.61
CA THR A 283 -5.29 -9.28 3.37
C THR A 283 -4.44 -9.00 4.62
N SER A 284 -5.06 -8.57 5.72
CA SER A 284 -4.43 -8.44 7.03
C SER A 284 -3.77 -9.75 7.45
N ASN A 285 -2.51 -9.66 7.83
CA ASN A 285 -1.73 -10.74 8.43
C ASN A 285 -1.58 -10.55 9.96
N PHE A 286 -2.37 -9.66 10.57
CA PHE A 286 -2.24 -9.26 11.96
C PHE A 286 -2.28 -10.47 12.90
N ASN A 287 -3.29 -11.35 12.78
CA ASN A 287 -3.41 -12.53 13.63
C ASN A 287 -2.28 -13.56 13.37
N SER A 288 -1.88 -13.75 12.12
CA SER A 288 -0.77 -14.63 11.73
C SER A 288 0.55 -14.17 12.39
N ILE A 289 0.83 -12.87 12.39
CA ILE A 289 2.02 -12.31 13.05
C ILE A 289 1.87 -12.35 14.58
N LEU A 290 0.68 -12.09 15.11
CA LEU A 290 0.40 -12.15 16.54
C LEU A 290 0.70 -13.54 17.12
N GLU A 291 0.28 -14.61 16.44
CA GLU A 291 0.57 -15.99 16.84
C GLU A 291 2.09 -16.26 16.94
N SER A 292 2.88 -15.70 16.01
CA SER A 292 4.35 -15.83 16.02
C SER A 292 5.02 -15.10 17.19
N LYS A 293 4.34 -14.12 17.80
CA LYS A 293 4.82 -13.34 18.94
C LYS A 293 4.48 -13.97 20.29
N LYS A 294 3.69 -15.05 20.31
CA LYS A 294 3.37 -15.81 21.52
C LYS A 294 4.63 -16.54 22.00
N LYS A 295 5.20 -16.11 23.13
CA LYS A 295 6.23 -16.86 23.86
C LYS A 295 5.60 -17.85 24.82
#